data_AF-A0A2E7MEZ3-F1
#
_entry.id   AF-A0A2E7MEZ3-F1
#
_cell.length_a   1.000
_cell.length_b   1.000
_cell.length_c   1.000
_cell.angle_alpha   90.00
_cell.angle_beta   90.00
_cell.angle_gamma   90.00
#
_symmetry.space_group_name_H-M   'P 1'
#
loop_
_entity.id
_entity.type
_entity.pdbx_description
1 polymer ?
#
loop_
_entity_poly.entity_id
_entity_poly.type
_entity_poly.pdbx_seq_one_letter_code
_entity_poly.pdbx_strand_id
1 'polypeptide(L)'
;MTTDAVGRLDDVIASLRHRLEEAPMQLQQRDEWKAASSLVEDLVARRDDVVADVGALDDVIREAEAQRDLLDLASAEVEEEAAVDERVKRERRAEDESLLEAAQKEFKVYAGLILASFALPPFFLAYPPIAKLLLVGLLPAGFGFLRVREVLLPFSGRTWLVFQDRVNQIEDRFRKAHGVAVGAVVMGLLWFVVAFLRVDAQGQ
;
A
#
# COMPACT_ATOMS: atom_id res chain seq x y z
N MET A 1 -31.55 -50.36 -13.15
CA MET A 1 -30.50 -49.91 -12.22
C MET A 1 -29.29 -49.35 -12.97
N THR A 2 -28.78 -50.02 -14.01
CA THR A 2 -27.64 -49.52 -14.82
C THR A 2 -27.88 -48.19 -15.53
N THR A 3 -29.09 -47.89 -16.01
CA THR A 3 -29.41 -46.63 -16.69
C THR A 3 -29.27 -45.39 -15.78
N ASP A 4 -29.44 -45.57 -14.47
CA ASP A 4 -29.35 -44.50 -13.47
C ASP A 4 -27.88 -44.14 -13.16
N ALA A 5 -27.02 -45.15 -13.05
CA ALA A 5 -25.58 -44.97 -12.82
C ALA A 5 -24.87 -44.32 -14.02
N VAL A 6 -25.24 -44.69 -15.25
CA VAL A 6 -24.69 -44.08 -16.46
C VAL A 6 -25.06 -42.59 -16.55
N GLY A 7 -26.32 -42.24 -16.26
CA GLY A 7 -26.76 -40.85 -16.21
C GLY A 7 -25.99 -40.06 -15.15
N ARG A 8 -25.79 -40.64 -13.96
CA ARG A 8 -25.01 -40.01 -12.89
C ARG A 8 -23.55 -39.77 -13.28
N LEU A 9 -22.91 -40.71 -13.97
CA LEU A 9 -21.54 -40.52 -14.47
C LEU A 9 -21.47 -39.35 -15.46
N ASP A 10 -22.40 -39.31 -16.43
CA ASP A 10 -22.47 -38.22 -17.41
C ASP A 10 -22.68 -36.87 -16.75
N ASP A 11 -23.55 -36.80 -15.74
CA ASP A 11 -23.80 -35.59 -14.97
C ASP A 11 -22.54 -35.12 -14.23
N VAL A 12 -21.80 -36.03 -13.59
CA VAL A 12 -20.55 -35.69 -12.89
C VAL A 12 -19.48 -35.21 -13.87
N ILE A 13 -19.32 -35.87 -15.02
CA ILE A 13 -18.38 -35.46 -16.07
C ILE A 13 -18.75 -34.07 -16.61
N ALA A 14 -20.03 -33.82 -16.90
CA ALA A 14 -20.51 -32.52 -17.36
C ALA A 14 -20.25 -31.42 -16.31
N SER A 15 -20.51 -31.75 -15.04
CA SER A 15 -20.30 -30.85 -13.90
C SER A 15 -18.82 -30.49 -13.69
N LEU A 16 -17.91 -31.47 -13.85
CA LEU A 16 -16.46 -31.26 -13.80
C LEU A 16 -15.98 -30.42 -14.98
N ARG A 17 -16.41 -30.74 -16.21
CA ARG A 17 -16.06 -29.96 -17.41
C ARG A 17 -16.42 -28.50 -17.27
N HIS A 18 -17.65 -28.23 -16.85
CA HIS A 18 -18.13 -26.87 -16.65
C HIS A 18 -17.24 -26.10 -15.66
N ARG A 19 -16.90 -26.69 -14.51
CA ARG A 19 -15.99 -26.07 -13.54
C ARG A 19 -14.59 -25.84 -14.09
N LEU A 20 -14.05 -26.80 -14.85
CA LEU A 20 -12.73 -26.67 -15.47
C LEU A 20 -12.68 -25.54 -16.50
N GLU A 21 -13.77 -25.33 -17.25
CA GLU A 21 -13.91 -24.25 -18.23
C GLU A 21 -14.04 -22.86 -17.58
N GLU A 22 -14.76 -22.77 -16.45
CA GLU A 22 -14.93 -21.51 -15.71
C GLU A 22 -13.78 -21.22 -14.73
N ALA A 23 -12.86 -22.17 -14.54
CA ALA A 23 -11.79 -22.06 -13.56
C ALA A 23 -10.87 -20.85 -13.85
N PRO A 24 -10.58 -20.01 -12.84
CA PRO A 24 -9.65 -18.90 -12.99
C PRO A 24 -8.22 -19.40 -13.27
N MET A 25 -7.40 -18.58 -13.92
CA MET A 25 -6.02 -18.94 -14.30
C MET A 25 -5.16 -19.44 -13.11
N GLN A 26 -5.41 -18.94 -11.91
CA GLN A 26 -4.72 -19.34 -10.69
C GLN A 26 -5.03 -20.80 -10.35
N LEU A 27 -6.29 -21.22 -10.48
CA LEU A 27 -6.71 -22.59 -10.25
C LEU A 27 -6.16 -23.54 -11.32
N GLN A 28 -6.09 -23.10 -12.58
CA GLN A 28 -5.54 -23.88 -13.70
C GLN A 28 -4.07 -24.30 -13.51
N GLN A 29 -3.32 -23.57 -12.67
CA GLN A 29 -1.92 -23.89 -12.36
C GLN A 29 -1.78 -24.93 -11.24
N ARG A 30 -2.83 -25.16 -10.45
CA ARG A 30 -2.83 -26.09 -9.32
C ARG A 30 -2.99 -27.54 -9.77
N ASP A 31 -2.62 -28.47 -8.90
CA ASP A 31 -2.61 -29.89 -9.23
C ASP A 31 -4.00 -30.50 -9.22
N GLU A 32 -4.92 -29.95 -8.41
CA GLU A 32 -6.33 -30.34 -8.34
C GLU A 32 -7.04 -30.12 -9.69
N TRP A 33 -6.75 -28.99 -10.36
CA TRP A 33 -7.28 -28.72 -11.70
C TRP A 33 -6.70 -29.68 -12.74
N LYS A 34 -5.37 -29.92 -12.71
CA LYS A 34 -4.71 -30.85 -13.65
C LYS A 34 -5.21 -32.28 -13.48
N ALA A 35 -5.41 -32.73 -12.24
CA ALA A 35 -5.93 -34.04 -11.91
C ALA A 35 -7.37 -34.21 -12.39
N ALA A 36 -8.24 -33.23 -12.11
CA ALA A 36 -9.62 -33.23 -12.58
C ALA A 36 -9.71 -33.17 -14.12
N SER A 37 -8.87 -32.36 -14.78
CA SER A 37 -8.80 -32.28 -16.24
C SER A 37 -8.37 -33.61 -16.85
N SER A 38 -7.30 -34.21 -16.32
CA SER A 38 -6.82 -35.52 -16.79
C SER A 38 -7.86 -36.62 -16.57
N LEU A 39 -8.58 -36.60 -15.43
CA LEU A 39 -9.64 -37.57 -15.16
C LEU A 39 -10.78 -37.42 -16.15
N VAL A 40 -11.26 -36.20 -16.38
CA VAL A 40 -12.33 -35.93 -17.36
C VAL A 40 -11.93 -36.40 -18.77
N GLU A 41 -10.68 -36.18 -19.18
CA GLU A 41 -10.17 -36.64 -20.47
C GLU A 41 -10.16 -38.18 -20.56
N ASP A 42 -9.68 -38.88 -19.53
CA ASP A 42 -9.65 -40.35 -19.49
C ASP A 42 -11.07 -40.95 -19.49
N LEU A 43 -11.97 -40.39 -18.68
CA LEU A 43 -13.36 -40.85 -18.58
C LEU A 43 -14.14 -40.65 -19.88
N VAL A 44 -13.87 -39.58 -20.62
CA VAL A 44 -14.48 -39.35 -21.93
C VAL A 44 -13.91 -40.31 -22.97
N ALA A 45 -12.61 -40.60 -22.93
CA ALA A 45 -11.95 -41.51 -23.87
C ALA A 45 -12.39 -42.97 -23.69
N ARG A 46 -12.64 -43.38 -22.44
CA ARG A 46 -12.94 -44.78 -22.07
C ARG A 46 -14.39 -45.00 -21.61
N ARG A 47 -15.27 -44.03 -21.87
CA ARG A 47 -16.65 -44.02 -21.38
C ARG A 47 -17.40 -45.31 -21.65
N ASP A 48 -17.35 -45.81 -22.88
CA ASP A 48 -18.10 -47.00 -23.29
C ASP A 48 -17.57 -48.28 -22.60
N ASP A 49 -16.26 -48.35 -22.33
CA ASP A 49 -15.64 -49.45 -21.60
C ASP A 49 -16.03 -49.44 -20.11
N VAL A 50 -16.06 -48.26 -19.48
CA VAL A 50 -16.45 -48.08 -18.08
C VAL A 50 -17.94 -48.40 -17.87
N VAL A 51 -18.79 -47.98 -18.80
CA VAL A 51 -20.24 -48.24 -18.72
C VAL A 51 -20.56 -49.73 -18.90
N ALA A 52 -19.72 -50.48 -19.63
CA ALA A 52 -19.88 -51.91 -19.80
C ALA A 52 -19.51 -52.72 -18.55
N ASP A 53 -18.64 -52.19 -17.68
CA ASP A 53 -18.23 -52.81 -16.42
C ASP A 53 -18.98 -52.18 -15.22
N VAL A 54 -20.11 -52.78 -14.86
CA VAL A 54 -20.97 -52.31 -13.77
C VAL A 54 -20.25 -52.28 -12.41
N GLY A 55 -19.23 -53.14 -12.21
CA GLY A 55 -18.45 -53.15 -10.96
C GLY A 55 -17.48 -51.98 -10.86
N ALA A 56 -16.84 -51.61 -11.98
CA ALA A 56 -15.94 -50.46 -12.05
C ALA A 56 -16.69 -49.12 -12.12
N LEU A 57 -17.93 -49.10 -12.62
CA LEU A 57 -18.71 -47.88 -12.82
C LEU A 57 -18.96 -47.09 -11.53
N ASP A 58 -19.35 -47.76 -10.44
CA ASP A 58 -19.63 -47.08 -9.16
C ASP A 58 -18.35 -46.51 -8.53
N ASP A 59 -17.22 -47.22 -8.62
CA ASP A 59 -15.92 -46.76 -8.13
C ASP A 59 -15.44 -45.53 -8.91
N VAL A 60 -15.61 -45.54 -10.23
CA VAL A 60 -15.30 -44.41 -11.12
C VAL A 60 -16.17 -43.19 -10.81
N ILE A 61 -17.48 -43.38 -10.60
CA ILE A 61 -18.38 -42.29 -10.20
C ILE A 61 -17.89 -41.69 -8.87
N ARG A 62 -17.54 -42.53 -7.90
CA ARG A 62 -17.05 -42.08 -6.59
C ARG A 62 -15.72 -41.32 -6.69
N GLU A 63 -14.81 -41.77 -7.54
CA GLU A 63 -13.55 -41.05 -7.80
C GLU A 63 -13.80 -39.70 -8.47
N ALA A 64 -14.69 -39.65 -9.47
CA ALA A 64 -15.06 -38.41 -10.14
C ALA A 64 -15.76 -37.40 -9.21
N GLU A 65 -16.64 -37.89 -8.33
CA GLU A 65 -17.26 -37.07 -7.28
C GLU A 65 -16.21 -36.55 -6.29
N ALA A 66 -15.26 -37.37 -5.87
CA ALA A 66 -14.17 -36.93 -5.01
C ALA A 66 -13.28 -35.86 -5.67
N GLN A 67 -12.95 -36.01 -6.96
CA GLN A 67 -12.22 -34.99 -7.71
C GLN A 67 -13.00 -33.69 -7.86
N ARG A 68 -14.33 -33.78 -8.03
CA ARG A 68 -15.19 -32.59 -8.07
C ARG A 68 -15.15 -31.84 -6.74
N ASP A 69 -15.27 -32.55 -5.63
CA ASP A 69 -15.27 -31.94 -4.30
C ASP A 69 -13.89 -31.32 -3.97
N LEU A 70 -12.79 -31.95 -4.41
CA LEU A 70 -11.44 -31.38 -4.32
C LEU A 70 -11.27 -30.12 -5.17
N LEU A 71 -11.81 -30.12 -6.40
CA LEU A 71 -11.78 -28.96 -7.28
C LEU A 71 -12.60 -27.79 -6.70
N ASP A 72 -13.76 -28.09 -6.10
CA ASP A 72 -14.60 -27.08 -5.42
C ASP A 72 -13.87 -26.47 -4.23
N LEU A 73 -13.18 -27.29 -3.42
CA LEU A 73 -12.36 -26.80 -2.31
C LEU A 73 -11.22 -25.90 -2.81
N ALA A 74 -10.48 -26.33 -3.83
CA ALA A 74 -9.38 -25.55 -4.39
C ALA A 74 -9.87 -24.23 -5.02
N SER A 75 -11.06 -24.23 -5.62
CA SER A 75 -11.69 -23.00 -6.13
C SER A 75 -12.01 -22.03 -5.00
N ALA A 76 -12.61 -22.52 -3.90
CA ALA A 76 -12.93 -21.69 -2.74
C ALA A 76 -11.66 -21.09 -2.10
N GLU A 77 -10.57 -21.85 -2.00
CA GLU A 77 -9.28 -21.35 -1.51
C GLU A 77 -8.74 -20.21 -2.39
N VAL A 78 -8.77 -20.36 -3.72
CA VAL A 78 -8.31 -19.33 -4.65
C VAL A 78 -9.17 -18.06 -4.55
N GLU A 79 -10.48 -18.20 -4.38
CA GLU A 79 -11.39 -17.08 -4.15
C GLU A 79 -11.10 -16.36 -2.83
N GLU A 80 -10.84 -17.11 -1.76
CA GLU A 80 -10.48 -16.55 -0.46
C GLU A 80 -9.13 -15.82 -0.53
N GLU A 81 -8.11 -16.41 -1.14
CA GLU A 81 -6.82 -15.76 -1.37
C GLU A 81 -6.97 -14.44 -2.13
N ALA A 82 -7.77 -14.43 -3.21
CA ALA A 82 -8.05 -13.22 -3.97
C ALA A 82 -8.76 -12.15 -3.13
N ALA A 83 -9.71 -12.55 -2.29
CA ALA A 83 -10.43 -11.64 -1.40
C ALA A 83 -9.51 -11.07 -0.29
N VAL A 84 -8.63 -11.89 0.27
CA VAL A 84 -7.62 -11.45 1.26
C VAL A 84 -6.65 -10.48 0.62
N ASP A 85 -6.12 -10.81 -0.55
CA ASP A 85 -5.22 -9.95 -1.32
C ASP A 85 -5.85 -8.59 -1.62
N GLU A 86 -7.14 -8.58 -1.98
CA GLU A 86 -7.86 -7.34 -2.22
C GLU A 86 -8.03 -6.52 -0.94
N ARG A 87 -8.36 -7.16 0.19
CA ARG A 87 -8.44 -6.48 1.50
C ARG A 87 -7.10 -5.88 1.89
N VAL A 88 -6.01 -6.63 1.81
CA VAL A 88 -4.65 -6.15 2.13
C VAL A 88 -4.28 -4.98 1.22
N LYS A 89 -4.61 -5.04 -0.08
CA LYS A 89 -4.39 -3.91 -1.01
C LYS A 89 -5.20 -2.67 -0.60
N ARG A 90 -6.46 -2.83 -0.19
CA ARG A 90 -7.30 -1.72 0.26
C ARG A 90 -6.78 -1.11 1.57
N GLU A 91 -6.41 -1.94 2.54
CA GLU A 91 -5.85 -1.50 3.83
C GLU A 91 -4.53 -0.74 3.63
N ARG A 92 -3.61 -1.27 2.82
CA ARG A 92 -2.36 -0.57 2.49
C ARG A 92 -2.61 0.77 1.80
N ARG A 93 -3.57 0.84 0.87
CA ARG A 93 -3.94 2.11 0.23
C ARG A 93 -4.50 3.12 1.22
N ALA A 94 -5.36 2.68 2.15
CA ALA A 94 -5.92 3.55 3.18
C ALA A 94 -4.84 4.05 4.15
N GLU A 95 -3.90 3.19 4.54
CA GLU A 95 -2.73 3.57 5.33
C GLU A 95 -1.87 4.60 4.59
N ASP A 96 -1.54 4.33 3.32
CA ASP A 96 -0.77 5.25 2.47
C ASP A 96 -1.45 6.62 2.32
N GLU A 97 -2.77 6.64 2.13
CA GLU A 97 -3.56 7.88 2.05
C GLU A 97 -3.51 8.66 3.37
N SER A 98 -3.67 7.97 4.51
CA SER A 98 -3.57 8.59 5.84
C SER A 98 -2.20 9.22 6.11
N LEU A 99 -1.12 8.57 5.67
CA LEU A 99 0.24 9.09 5.77
C LEU A 99 0.42 10.36 4.93
N LEU A 100 -0.13 10.38 3.72
CA LEU A 100 -0.09 11.55 2.85
C LEU A 100 -0.89 12.72 3.40
N GLU A 101 -2.08 12.46 3.94
CA GLU A 101 -2.90 13.49 4.60
C GLU A 101 -2.20 14.09 5.81
N ALA A 102 -1.60 13.25 6.66
CA ALA A 102 -0.81 13.68 7.80
C ALA A 102 0.37 14.57 7.36
N ALA A 103 1.12 14.15 6.33
CA ALA A 103 2.23 14.92 5.79
C ALA A 103 1.79 16.28 5.22
N GLN A 104 0.65 16.34 4.52
CA GLN A 104 0.11 17.61 4.01
C GLN A 104 -0.34 18.56 5.12
N LYS A 105 -0.96 18.03 6.18
CA LYS A 105 -1.37 18.82 7.35
C LYS A 105 -0.14 19.42 8.05
N GLU A 106 0.88 18.61 8.27
CA GLU A 106 2.12 19.03 8.91
C GLU A 106 2.91 20.03 8.04
N PHE A 107 2.85 19.91 6.70
CA PHE A 107 3.40 20.93 5.81
C PHE A 107 2.79 22.32 6.05
N LYS A 108 1.47 22.42 6.23
CA LYS A 108 0.80 23.71 6.49
C LYS A 108 1.24 24.30 7.83
N VAL A 109 1.36 23.48 8.87
CA VAL A 109 1.87 23.90 10.18
C VAL A 109 3.31 24.38 10.04
N TYR A 110 4.16 23.63 9.35
CA TYR A 110 5.55 23.98 9.14
C TYR A 110 5.71 25.29 8.36
N ALA A 111 4.95 25.48 7.28
CA ALA A 111 4.96 26.73 6.53
C ALA A 111 4.57 27.93 7.41
N GLY A 112 3.56 27.76 8.28
CA GLY A 112 3.19 28.77 9.26
C GLY A 112 4.30 29.08 10.26
N LEU A 113 5.00 28.06 10.75
CA LEU A 113 6.14 28.23 11.66
C LEU A 113 7.34 28.93 10.98
N ILE A 114 7.61 28.61 9.71
CA ILE A 114 8.62 29.33 8.91
C ILE A 114 8.22 30.81 8.79
N LEU A 115 6.98 31.11 8.42
CA LEU A 115 6.51 32.50 8.32
C LEU A 115 6.60 33.23 9.66
N ALA A 116 6.23 32.59 10.77
CA ALA A 116 6.39 33.14 12.11
C ALA A 116 7.87 33.45 12.41
N SER A 117 8.79 32.56 12.00
CA SER A 117 10.22 32.78 12.18
C SER A 117 10.81 33.93 11.36
N PHE A 118 10.14 34.32 10.27
CA PHE A 118 10.47 35.53 9.52
C PHE A 118 9.86 36.80 10.11
N ALA A 119 8.65 36.71 10.67
CA ALA A 119 7.94 37.87 11.21
C ALA A 119 8.45 38.33 12.58
N LEU A 120 8.93 37.39 13.40
CA LEU A 120 9.40 37.66 14.77
C LEU A 120 10.69 38.50 14.85
N PRO A 121 11.75 38.27 14.04
CA PRO A 121 12.97 39.05 14.13
C PRO A 121 12.79 40.57 13.90
N PRO A 122 12.05 41.04 12.87
CA PRO A 122 11.73 42.46 12.71
C PRO A 122 10.98 43.06 13.92
N PHE A 123 10.09 42.29 14.55
CA PHE A 123 9.38 42.72 15.76
C PHE A 123 10.34 42.96 16.93
N PHE A 124 11.28 42.04 17.17
CA PHE A 124 12.30 42.22 18.21
C PHE A 124 13.24 43.40 17.92
N LEU A 125 13.53 43.68 16.65
CA LEU A 125 14.35 44.82 16.24
C LEU A 125 13.66 46.17 16.47
N ALA A 126 12.33 46.23 16.30
CA ALA A 126 11.56 47.43 16.55
C ALA A 126 11.46 47.80 18.05
N TYR A 127 11.81 46.86 18.95
CA TYR A 127 11.75 47.03 20.40
C TYR A 127 13.12 46.79 21.07
N PRO A 128 13.95 47.85 21.25
CA PRO A 128 15.30 47.75 21.80
C PRO A 128 15.48 46.96 23.11
N PRO A 129 14.54 46.99 24.09
CA PRO A 129 14.69 46.22 25.32
C PRO A 129 14.73 44.70 25.10
N ILE A 130 14.12 44.24 24.00
CA ILE A 130 13.84 42.83 23.74
C ILE A 130 14.66 42.31 22.54
N ALA A 131 15.42 43.17 21.86
CA ALA A 131 16.26 42.81 20.70
C ALA A 131 17.27 41.68 20.99
N LYS A 132 17.68 41.51 22.25
CA LYS A 132 18.53 40.39 22.69
C LYS A 132 17.86 39.01 22.51
N LEU A 133 16.53 38.97 22.38
CA LEU A 133 15.75 37.75 22.14
C LEU A 133 15.57 37.43 20.65
N LEU A 134 16.28 38.08 19.73
CA LEU A 134 16.17 37.85 18.29
C LEU A 134 16.25 36.36 17.90
N LEU A 135 17.12 35.60 18.58
CA LEU A 135 17.31 34.17 18.36
C LEU A 135 16.09 33.32 18.76
N VAL A 136 15.26 33.79 19.70
CA VAL A 136 13.99 33.15 20.07
C VAL A 136 13.03 33.13 18.87
N GLY A 137 13.12 34.14 18.00
CA GLY A 137 12.37 34.20 16.74
C GLY A 137 12.67 33.04 15.79
N LEU A 138 13.80 32.34 15.93
CA LEU A 138 14.17 31.20 15.09
C LEU A 138 13.67 29.85 15.62
N LEU A 139 13.23 29.78 16.89
CA LEU A 139 12.74 28.54 17.50
C LEU A 139 11.55 27.90 16.77
N PRO A 140 10.54 28.65 16.26
CA PRO A 140 9.45 28.07 15.49
C PRO A 140 9.93 27.26 14.28
N ALA A 141 10.92 27.75 13.54
CA ALA A 141 11.48 27.04 12.38
C ALA A 141 12.20 25.76 12.79
N GLY A 142 13.00 25.81 13.86
CA GLY A 142 13.69 24.63 14.40
C GLY A 142 12.73 23.56 14.90
N PHE A 143 11.68 23.96 15.62
CA PHE A 143 10.64 23.03 16.07
C PHE A 143 9.89 22.40 14.88
N GLY A 144 9.53 23.23 13.89
CA GLY A 144 8.90 22.76 12.67
C GLY A 144 9.74 21.76 11.88
N PHE A 145 11.05 21.99 11.78
CA PHE A 145 12.01 21.06 11.15
C PHE A 145 11.97 19.67 11.81
N LEU A 146 12.05 19.62 13.15
CA LEU A 146 12.06 18.35 13.89
C LEU A 146 10.77 17.57 13.67
N ARG A 147 9.62 18.25 13.72
CA ARG A 147 8.31 17.64 13.46
C ARG A 147 8.19 17.07 12.05
N VAL A 148 8.60 17.83 11.05
CA VAL A 148 8.58 17.37 9.66
C VAL A 148 9.46 16.15 9.47
N ARG A 149 10.64 16.13 10.11
CA ARG A 149 11.54 14.98 10.05
C ARG A 149 10.87 13.72 10.59
N GLU A 150 10.18 13.81 11.73
CA GLU A 150 9.45 12.67 12.31
C GLU A 150 8.35 12.16 11.36
N VAL A 151 7.61 13.08 10.72
CA VAL A 151 6.50 12.76 9.81
C VAL A 151 6.98 12.14 8.50
N LEU A 152 8.18 12.48 8.04
CA LEU A 152 8.77 11.93 6.82
C LEU A 152 9.53 10.62 7.06
N LEU A 153 9.78 10.20 8.31
CA LEU A 153 10.43 8.91 8.59
C LEU A 153 9.74 7.72 7.90
N PRO A 154 8.40 7.57 7.92
CA PRO A 154 7.71 6.47 7.27
C PRO A 154 7.78 6.48 5.74
N PHE A 155 8.22 7.58 5.14
CA PHE A 155 8.33 7.71 3.69
C PHE A 155 9.63 7.09 3.17
N SER A 156 10.68 7.07 3.99
CA SER A 156 11.98 6.53 3.63
C SER A 156 11.94 5.00 3.55
N GLY A 157 12.28 4.43 2.40
CA GLY A 157 12.32 2.98 2.19
C GLY A 157 10.96 2.31 1.93
N ARG A 158 9.85 3.07 1.94
CA ARG A 158 8.52 2.58 1.58
C ARG A 158 8.33 2.64 0.05
N THR A 159 7.78 1.58 -0.55
CA THR A 159 7.47 1.54 -1.98
C THR A 159 6.05 2.04 -2.24
N TRP A 160 5.89 3.12 -3.01
CA TRP A 160 4.60 3.75 -3.25
C TRP A 160 4.07 3.41 -4.65
N LEU A 161 3.32 2.32 -4.78
CA LEU A 161 2.87 1.84 -6.11
C LEU A 161 1.85 2.78 -6.79
N VAL A 162 0.95 3.39 -6.01
CA VAL A 162 -0.15 4.21 -6.55
C VAL A 162 0.09 5.70 -6.33
N PHE A 163 0.81 6.07 -5.27
CA PHE A 163 0.91 7.46 -4.82
C PHE A 163 2.29 8.10 -5.02
N GLN A 164 3.19 7.47 -5.79
CA GLN A 164 4.56 7.96 -6.00
C GLN A 164 4.61 9.44 -6.40
N ASP A 165 3.75 9.87 -7.32
CA ASP A 165 3.73 11.28 -7.77
C ASP A 165 3.33 12.24 -6.65
N ARG A 166 2.36 11.85 -5.80
CA ARG A 166 1.93 12.65 -4.66
C ARG A 166 3.03 12.74 -3.61
N VAL A 167 3.71 11.63 -3.35
CA VAL A 167 4.88 11.57 -2.46
C VAL A 167 5.97 12.51 -2.95
N ASN A 168 6.36 12.39 -4.23
CA ASN A 168 7.38 13.23 -4.84
C ASN A 168 7.02 14.73 -4.73
N GLN A 169 5.75 15.09 -4.95
CA GLN A 169 5.28 16.48 -4.79
C GLN A 169 5.38 16.97 -3.34
N ILE A 170 5.01 16.14 -2.36
CA ILE A 170 5.10 16.48 -0.94
C ILE A 170 6.57 16.65 -0.53
N GLU A 171 7.44 15.73 -0.93
CA GLU A 171 8.89 15.82 -0.65
C GLU A 171 9.51 17.07 -1.27
N ASP A 172 9.15 17.41 -2.52
CA ASP A 172 9.65 18.62 -3.19
C ASP A 172 9.18 19.89 -2.47
N ARG A 173 7.92 19.93 -2.01
CA ARG A 173 7.41 21.05 -1.19
C ARG A 173 8.18 21.18 0.12
N PHE A 174 8.42 20.08 0.82
CA PHE A 174 9.21 20.11 2.06
C PHE A 174 10.66 20.52 1.83
N ARG A 175 11.28 20.08 0.73
CA ARG A 175 12.63 20.47 0.33
C ARG A 175 12.74 21.96 0.05
N LYS A 176 11.78 22.52 -0.69
CA LYS A 176 11.69 23.97 -0.94
C LYS A 176 11.50 24.75 0.36
N ALA A 177 10.56 24.33 1.21
CA ALA A 177 10.32 24.96 2.51
C ALA A 177 11.57 24.92 3.40
N HIS A 178 12.30 23.81 3.41
CA HIS A 178 13.59 23.70 4.09
C HIS A 178 14.63 24.67 3.55
N GLY A 179 14.79 24.75 2.22
CA GLY A 179 15.72 25.71 1.61
C GLY A 179 15.42 27.14 2.02
N VAL A 180 14.14 27.51 2.05
CA VAL A 180 13.68 28.82 2.53
C VAL A 180 13.99 29.03 4.02
N ALA A 181 13.67 28.05 4.87
CA ALA A 181 13.93 28.13 6.31
C ALA A 181 15.43 28.26 6.63
N VAL A 182 16.29 27.49 5.96
CA VAL A 182 17.76 27.58 6.10
C VAL A 182 18.26 28.95 5.66
N GLY A 183 17.79 29.45 4.51
CA GLY A 183 18.12 30.80 4.05
C GLY A 183 17.72 31.87 5.06
N ALA A 184 16.53 31.73 5.67
CA ALA A 184 16.04 32.62 6.73
C ALA A 184 16.98 32.67 7.93
N VAL A 185 17.34 31.48 8.44
CA VAL A 185 18.20 31.32 9.61
C VAL A 185 19.57 31.93 9.34
N VAL A 186 20.18 31.63 8.18
CA VAL A 186 21.50 32.17 7.81
C VAL A 186 21.46 33.69 7.73
N MET A 187 20.46 34.27 7.07
CA MET A 187 20.31 35.73 6.98
C MET A 187 20.08 36.38 8.34
N GLY A 188 19.24 35.77 9.19
CA GLY A 188 18.98 36.25 10.55
C GLY A 188 20.24 36.22 11.43
N LEU A 189 21.05 35.16 11.32
CA LEU A 189 22.32 35.05 12.02
C LEU A 189 23.35 36.07 11.54
N LEU A 190 23.50 36.25 10.21
CA LEU A 190 24.39 37.27 9.66
C LEU A 190 24.01 38.67 10.15
N TRP A 191 22.71 38.98 10.17
CA TRP A 191 22.23 40.25 10.72
C TRP A 191 22.55 40.40 12.21
N PHE A 192 22.29 39.37 13.01
CA PHE A 192 22.61 39.38 14.44
C PHE A 192 24.09 39.67 14.69
N VAL A 193 24.99 39.02 13.93
CA VAL A 193 26.43 39.27 14.03
C VAL A 193 26.77 40.73 13.69
N VAL A 194 26.23 41.27 12.59
CA VAL A 194 26.47 42.67 12.21
C VAL A 194 25.94 43.65 13.25
N ALA A 195 24.74 43.41 13.78
CA ALA A 195 24.13 44.24 14.81
C ALA A 195 24.94 44.20 16.12
N PHE A 196 25.40 43.02 16.52
CA PHE A 196 26.24 42.83 17.70
C PHE A 196 27.57 43.59 17.58
N LEU A 197 28.27 43.45 16.45
CA LEU A 197 29.52 44.16 16.17
C LEU A 197 29.35 45.68 16.17
N ARG A 198 28.19 46.21 15.73
CA ARG A 198 27.91 47.65 15.78
C ARG A 198 27.67 48.16 17.19
N VAL A 199 27.00 47.39 18.04
CA VAL A 199 26.76 47.75 19.45
C VAL A 199 28.08 47.79 20.21
N ASP A 200 28.95 46.80 20.03
CA ASP A 200 30.30 46.79 20.65
C ASP A 200 31.16 47.97 20.17
N ALA A 201 31.07 48.35 18.89
CA ALA A 201 31.80 49.49 18.34
C ALA A 201 31.31 50.87 18.82
N GLN A 202 30.09 50.97 19.37
CA GLN A 202 29.51 52.21 19.92
C GLN A 202 29.65 52.31 21.45
N GLY A 203 30.01 51.21 22.12
CA GLY A 203 30.26 51.16 23.56
C GLY A 203 31.71 51.41 23.98
N GLN A 204 32.60 51.64 23.00
CA GLN A 204 33.97 52.18 23.18
C GLN A 204 33.97 53.67 22.85
#